data_AF-A0A0B0D8Z6-F1
#
_entry.id   AF-A0A0B0D8Z6-F1
#
_cell.length_a   1.000
_cell.length_b   1.000
_cell.length_c   1.000
_cell.angle_alpha   90.00
_cell.angle_beta   90.00
_cell.angle_gamma   90.00
#
_symmetry.space_group_name_H-M   'P 1'
#
loop_
_entity.id
_entity.type
_entity.pdbx_description
1 polymer ?
#
loop_
_entity_poly.entity_id
_entity_poly.type
_entity_poly.pdbx_seq_one_letter_code
_entity_poly.pdbx_strand_id
1 'polypeptide(L)' 'MSEEKPETTRERIRQEELKKDPSGSIHGGGLPDLVGNLGWKGTGIIILVLIVGFIIYAVFFG' A
#
# COMPACT_ATOMS: atom_id res chain seq x y z
N MET A 1 37.87 -21.77 -7.63
CA MET A 1 37.53 -21.84 -6.20
C MET A 1 36.81 -20.54 -5.89
N SER A 2 35.48 -20.51 -6.06
CA SER A 2 34.72 -19.27 -5.93
C SER A 2 34.60 -18.93 -4.46
N GLU A 3 35.20 -17.81 -4.04
CA GLU A 3 34.99 -17.20 -2.72
C GLU A 3 33.55 -16.69 -2.63
N GLU A 4 32.60 -17.62 -2.43
CA GLU A 4 31.29 -17.27 -1.89
C GLU A 4 31.51 -16.74 -0.47
N LYS A 5 31.61 -15.42 -0.43
CA LYS A 5 31.74 -14.59 0.76
C LYS A 5 30.82 -15.10 1.88
N PRO A 6 31.36 -15.49 3.05
CA PRO A 6 30.58 -16.08 4.15
C PRO A 6 29.54 -15.13 4.74
N GLU A 7 29.71 -13.82 4.50
CA GLU A 7 28.74 -12.76 4.77
C GLU A 7 27.41 -12.96 4.02
N THR A 8 27.48 -13.32 2.72
CA THR A 8 26.29 -13.51 1.88
C THR A 8 25.47 -14.72 2.33
N THR A 9 26.12 -15.81 2.73
CA THR A 9 25.43 -16.99 3.27
C THR A 9 24.73 -16.69 4.59
N ARG A 10 25.34 -15.88 5.47
CA ARG A 10 24.71 -15.45 6.73
C ARG A 10 23.53 -14.51 6.51
N GLU A 11 23.63 -13.59 5.57
CA GLU A 11 22.50 -12.72 5.23
C GLU A 11 21.36 -13.50 4.58
N ARG A 12 21.67 -14.48 3.72
CA ARG A 12 20.66 -15.38 3.14
C ARG A 12 19.92 -16.16 4.22
N ILE A 13 20.61 -16.73 5.21
CA ILE A 13 19.97 -17.43 6.33
C ILE A 13 19.07 -16.48 7.14
N ARG A 14 19.51 -15.24 7.41
CA ARG A 14 18.65 -14.23 8.09
C ARG A 14 17.41 -13.87 7.29
N GLN A 15 17.53 -13.76 5.97
CA GLN A 15 16.42 -13.49 5.06
C GLN A 15 15.48 -14.69 4.94
N GLU A 16 16.01 -15.91 4.98
CA GLU A 16 15.23 -17.16 4.95
C GLU A 16 14.48 -17.38 6.26
N GLU A 17 15.03 -17.04 7.43
CA GLU A 17 14.30 -17.02 8.71
C GLU A 17 13.16 -16.00 8.68
N LEU A 18 13.41 -14.78 8.18
CA LEU A 18 12.39 -13.74 8.05
C LEU A 18 11.25 -14.12 7.07
N LYS A 19 11.56 -14.96 6.06
CA LYS A 19 10.58 -15.50 5.11
C LYS A 19 9.89 -16.77 5.60
N LYS A 20 10.55 -17.55 6.46
CA LYS A 20 10.02 -18.79 7.05
C LYS A 20 8.98 -18.52 8.13
N ASP A 21 8.89 -17.28 8.60
CA ASP A 21 7.71 -16.72 9.26
C ASP A 21 6.78 -16.02 8.25
N PRO A 22 5.88 -16.76 7.56
CA PRO A 22 4.91 -16.17 6.64
C PRO A 22 3.88 -15.24 7.34
N SER A 23 3.91 -15.15 8.67
CA SER A 23 2.99 -14.32 9.46
C SER A 23 3.48 -12.88 9.68
N GLY A 24 4.79 -12.62 9.63
CA GLY A 24 5.39 -11.35 10.09
C GLY A 24 5.61 -10.28 9.00
N SER A 25 5.95 -10.67 7.78
CA SER A 25 6.38 -9.72 6.74
C SER A 25 5.27 -9.28 5.77
N ILE A 26 4.16 -10.02 5.69
CA ILE A 26 3.02 -9.67 4.83
C ILE A 26 2.20 -8.50 5.43
N HIS A 27 2.33 -8.25 6.74
CA HIS A 27 1.55 -7.22 7.43
C HIS A 27 2.21 -5.83 7.51
N GLY A 28 3.48 -5.69 7.12
CA GLY A 28 4.23 -4.43 7.30
C GLY A 28 3.87 -3.32 6.31
N GLY A 29 3.23 -3.65 5.18
CA GLY A 29 2.85 -2.68 4.14
C GLY A 29 1.40 -2.82 3.65
N GLY A 30 0.58 -3.63 4.31
CA GLY A 30 -0.68 -4.14 3.74
C GLY A 30 -1.93 -3.27 3.97
N LEU A 31 -1.86 -2.17 4.72
CA LEU A 31 -3.02 -1.33 5.00
C LEU A 31 -2.90 0.08 4.42
N PRO A 32 -1.79 0.83 4.62
CA PRO A 32 -1.67 2.17 4.06
C PRO A 32 -1.48 2.16 2.55
N ASP A 33 -0.69 1.22 2.02
CA ASP A 33 -0.43 1.06 0.59
C ASP A 33 -1.66 0.48 -0.13
N LEU A 34 -2.45 -0.36 0.55
CA LEU A 34 -3.69 -0.91 0.01
C LEU A 34 -4.83 0.13 0.04
N VAL A 35 -4.99 0.91 1.11
CA VAL A 35 -5.92 2.06 1.17
C VAL A 35 -5.51 3.16 0.17
N GLY A 36 -4.20 3.40 0.06
CA GLY A 36 -3.59 4.31 -0.90
C GLY A 36 -3.55 3.79 -2.33
N ASN A 37 -3.81 2.51 -2.62
CA ASN A 37 -3.89 2.01 -3.99
C ASN A 37 -5.34 1.67 -4.42
N LEU A 38 -6.20 1.23 -3.49
CA LEU A 38 -7.63 0.95 -3.76
C LEU A 38 -8.56 2.15 -3.55
N GLY A 39 -8.31 2.99 -2.55
CA GLY A 39 -9.32 3.93 -2.04
C GLY A 39 -9.23 5.34 -2.61
N TRP A 40 -8.03 5.94 -2.59
CA TRP A 40 -7.90 7.39 -2.82
C TRP A 40 -8.30 7.85 -4.24
N LYS A 41 -8.07 7.03 -5.27
CA LYS A 41 -8.45 7.35 -6.65
C LYS A 41 -9.98 7.38 -6.83
N GLY A 42 -10.71 6.46 -6.21
CA GLY A 42 -12.17 6.42 -6.29
C GLY A 42 -12.82 7.45 -5.36
N THR A 43 -12.36 7.52 -4.11
CA THR A 43 -12.91 8.41 -3.09
C THR A 43 -12.75 9.87 -3.49
N GLY A 44 -11.61 10.27 -4.09
CA GLY A 44 -11.40 11.65 -4.56
C GLY A 44 -12.37 12.06 -5.67
N ILE A 45 -12.65 11.16 -6.62
CA ILE A 45 -13.60 11.42 -7.71
C ILE A 45 -15.04 11.53 -7.19
N ILE A 46 -15.44 10.65 -6.27
CA ILE A 46 -16.78 10.69 -5.67
C ILE A 46 -16.99 12.01 -4.91
N ILE A 47 -16.01 12.42 -4.11
CA ILE A 47 -16.05 13.69 -3.38
C ILE A 47 -16.15 14.87 -4.35
N LEU A 48 -15.37 14.87 -5.43
CA LEU A 48 -15.42 15.92 -6.44
C LEU A 48 -16.82 16.05 -7.07
N VAL A 49 -17.42 14.92 -7.46
CA VAL A 49 -18.77 14.89 -8.06
C VAL A 49 -19.83 15.38 -7.07
N LEU A 50 -19.74 14.98 -5.80
CA LEU A 50 -20.67 15.44 -4.76
C LEU A 50 -20.58 16.95 -4.55
N ILE A 51 -19.37 17.51 -4.52
CA ILE A 51 -19.16 18.95 -4.36
C ILE A 51 -19.75 19.71 -5.55
N VAL A 52 -19.46 19.27 -6.78
CA VAL A 52 -19.96 19.92 -8.00
C VAL A 52 -21.49 19.84 -8.09
N GLY A 53 -22.06 18.66 -7.84
CA GLY A 53 -23.51 18.47 -7.81
C GLY A 53 -24.19 19.33 -6.73
N PHE A 54 -23.59 19.43 -5.56
CA PHE A 54 -24.08 20.28 -4.48
C PHE A 54 -24.06 21.76 -4.86
N ILE A 55 -22.99 22.25 -5.49
CA ILE A 55 -22.90 23.65 -5.95
C ILE A 55 -23.99 23.93 -6.99
N ILE A 56 -24.18 23.06 -7.98
CA ILE A 56 -25.24 23.22 -8.99
C ILE A 56 -26.60 23.26 -8.31
N TYR A 57 -26.89 22.32 -7.41
CA TYR A 57 -28.16 22.32 -6.67
C TYR A 57 -28.35 23.61 -5.86
N ALA A 58 -27.33 24.06 -5.13
CA ALA A 58 -27.41 25.28 -4.33
C ALA A 58 -27.59 26.56 -5.18
N VAL A 59 -27.08 26.59 -6.41
CA VAL A 59 -27.20 27.75 -7.31
C VAL A 59 -28.55 27.78 -8.05
N PHE A 60 -29.10 26.62 -8.41
CA PHE A 60 -30.33 26.53 -9.20
C PHE A 60 -31.59 26.27 -8.37
N PHE A 61 -31.47 25.67 -7.19
CA PHE A 61 -32.56 25.30 -6.28
C PHE A 61 -32.46 25.96 -4.89
N GLY A 62 -31.39 26.73 -4.63
CA GLY A 62 -31.29 27.64 -3.49
C GLY A 62 -31.75 29.04 -3.86
#